data_AF-A0A5D3AJT3-F1
#
_entry.id   AF-A0A5D3AJT3-F1
#
_cell.length_a   1.000
_cell.length_b   1.000
_cell.length_c   1.000
_cell.angle_alpha   90.00
_cell.angle_beta   90.00
_cell.angle_gamma   90.00
#
_symmetry.space_group_name_H-M   'P 1'
#
loop_
_entity.id
_entity.type
_entity.pdbx_description
1 polymer ?
#
loop_
_entity_poly.entity_id
_entity_poly.type
_entity_poly.pdbx_seq_one_letter_code
_entity_poly.pdbx_strand_id
1 'polypeptide(L)'
;MTFWVFLHFLHSGNSIHFHRNRKNIFATQIIESFRQSSVSQPKATAMGIVGNLSPQQRQSFDSQGFLVIESFASPAEIEAMRKRMDGMLQAFDPTTTASIFSTKNQVKLTSEYFYESAENISFFFEEKAFDDNGNLKQPKELSINKVGHALHEIDPVFKEFSCSEKVSSLLFSLGYKKPVIIQSMYIFKQPGIGGEVTPHQDNSFLYTEPKTCTGLWLALEDATVVNGCLWAIPESQKNGLVRRFIRGDDGVYFDRPSLSYDQKDFVPIEVKAGSLVVIHGDLIHQSFENQSSNSRHAYSLHAVDTDGCKWAEDNWIRRKVEPEPLYSSGQT
;
A
#
# COMPACT_ATOMS: atom_id res chain seq x y z
N MET A 1 -9.95 -13.55 2.07
CA MET A 1 -10.01 -12.63 3.24
C MET A 1 -8.67 -11.88 3.36
N THR A 2 -8.37 -10.98 2.42
CA THR A 2 -7.12 -10.21 2.24
C THR A 2 -7.04 -8.95 3.11
N PHE A 3 -6.15 -8.87 4.11
CA PHE A 3 -5.74 -7.69 4.94
C PHE A 3 -6.82 -6.64 5.34
N TRP A 4 -7.54 -6.05 4.38
CA TRP A 4 -8.81 -5.35 4.54
C TRP A 4 -9.99 -6.24 4.91
N VAL A 5 -10.03 -7.49 4.44
CA VAL A 5 -11.12 -8.40 4.83
C VAL A 5 -10.98 -8.85 6.29
N PHE A 6 -9.84 -8.63 6.94
CA PHE A 6 -9.68 -8.83 8.37
C PHE A 6 -10.61 -7.91 9.20
N LEU A 7 -11.01 -6.75 8.65
CA LEU A 7 -11.78 -5.77 9.39
C LEU A 7 -13.28 -6.05 9.46
N HIS A 8 -13.84 -6.86 8.56
CA HIS A 8 -15.29 -7.10 8.54
C HIS A 8 -15.75 -8.23 9.48
N PHE A 9 -14.83 -9.07 9.96
CA PHE A 9 -15.18 -10.19 10.85
C PHE A 9 -15.14 -9.89 12.35
N LEU A 10 -14.81 -8.65 12.75
CA LEU A 10 -14.80 -8.22 14.16
C LEU A 10 -15.95 -7.27 14.54
N HIS A 11 -16.88 -6.95 13.63
CA HIS A 11 -18.02 -6.06 13.93
C HIS A 11 -19.34 -6.64 13.39
N SER A 12 -19.95 -7.56 14.12
CA SER A 12 -21.40 -7.77 14.09
C SER A 12 -22.00 -7.24 15.40
N GLY A 13 -22.38 -5.96 15.41
CA GLY A 13 -22.95 -5.32 16.59
C GLY A 13 -23.56 -3.95 16.27
N ASN A 14 -24.81 -3.98 15.79
CA ASN A 14 -25.81 -2.91 15.79
C ASN A 14 -25.41 -1.50 15.27
N SER A 15 -26.05 -1.08 14.19
CA SER A 15 -26.33 0.34 13.99
C SER A 15 -27.76 0.57 13.52
N ILE A 16 -28.42 1.39 14.31
CA ILE A 16 -29.83 1.79 14.30
C ILE A 16 -30.04 2.84 13.20
N HIS A 17 -31.14 2.74 12.47
CA HIS A 17 -31.58 3.72 11.47
C HIS A 17 -31.82 5.12 12.06
N PHE A 18 -31.34 6.17 11.40
CA PHE A 18 -31.98 7.48 11.50
C PHE A 18 -32.05 8.23 10.16
N HIS A 19 -33.15 8.98 10.05
CA HIS A 19 -33.75 9.58 8.87
C HIS A 19 -33.02 10.83 8.33
N ARG A 20 -33.15 11.01 7.01
CA ARG A 20 -32.81 12.23 6.24
C ARG A 20 -33.56 13.47 6.74
N ASN A 21 -32.92 14.64 6.66
CA ASN A 21 -33.59 15.85 6.20
C ASN A 21 -32.67 16.84 5.47
N ARG A 22 -33.26 17.57 4.52
CA ARG A 22 -32.64 18.37 3.45
C ARG A 22 -32.46 19.86 3.83
N LYS A 23 -31.46 20.51 3.21
CA LYS A 23 -31.52 21.74 2.35
C LYS A 23 -30.45 22.81 2.68
N ASN A 24 -29.77 23.27 1.61
CA ASN A 24 -29.44 24.66 1.21
C ASN A 24 -28.11 24.62 0.41
N ILE A 25 -28.12 24.64 -0.93
CA ILE A 25 -28.18 25.81 -1.84
C ILE A 25 -27.17 26.89 -1.41
N PHE A 26 -25.92 26.78 -1.92
CA PHE A 26 -24.96 27.85 -2.25
C PHE A 26 -23.60 27.20 -2.55
N ALA A 27 -23.44 26.55 -3.72
CA ALA A 27 -22.16 25.91 -4.08
C ALA A 27 -21.96 25.75 -5.59
N THR A 28 -22.33 26.75 -6.40
CA THR A 28 -22.22 26.65 -7.87
C THR A 28 -21.27 27.69 -8.48
N GLN A 29 -20.53 28.46 -7.68
CA GLN A 29 -19.57 29.46 -8.19
C GLN A 29 -18.09 29.17 -7.86
N ILE A 30 -17.78 28.11 -7.09
CA ILE A 30 -16.39 27.76 -6.75
C ILE A 30 -15.82 26.66 -7.66
N ILE A 31 -16.69 25.88 -8.32
CA ILE A 31 -16.26 24.73 -9.14
C ILE A 31 -15.62 25.15 -10.48
N GLU A 32 -15.90 26.35 -10.99
CA GLU A 32 -15.32 26.80 -12.27
C GLU A 32 -13.89 27.36 -12.13
N SER A 33 -13.46 27.78 -10.94
CA SER A 33 -12.08 28.29 -10.76
C SER A 33 -11.03 27.17 -10.62
N PHE A 34 -11.43 25.96 -10.23
CA PHE A 34 -10.53 24.81 -10.11
C PHE A 34 -10.35 24.02 -11.40
N ARG A 35 -11.23 24.20 -12.39
CA ARG A 35 -11.10 23.57 -13.71
C ARG A 35 -9.99 24.16 -14.57
N GLN A 36 -9.49 25.34 -14.21
CA GLN A 36 -8.39 26.03 -14.91
C GLN A 36 -7.02 25.88 -14.22
N SER A 37 -6.95 25.23 -13.06
CA SER A 37 -5.69 24.93 -12.36
C SER A 37 -5.41 23.43 -12.36
N SER A 38 -5.26 22.83 -13.55
CA SER A 38 -4.44 21.63 -13.65
C SER A 38 -3.03 22.05 -13.27
N VAL A 39 -2.62 21.78 -12.04
CA VAL A 39 -1.23 21.98 -11.60
C VAL A 39 -0.39 21.01 -12.42
N SER A 40 0.12 21.46 -13.56
CA SER A 40 1.17 20.78 -14.28
C SER A 40 2.41 20.83 -13.38
N GLN A 41 2.70 19.72 -12.71
CA GLN A 41 4.02 19.50 -12.11
C GLN A 41 5.06 19.75 -13.22
N PRO A 42 6.10 20.56 -12.96
CA PRO A 42 7.09 20.86 -13.99
C PRO A 42 7.77 19.55 -14.43
N LYS A 43 7.78 19.28 -15.73
CA LYS A 43 8.59 18.22 -16.34
C LYS A 43 10.07 18.55 -16.11
N ALA A 44 10.63 18.04 -15.04
CA ALA A 44 12.05 18.19 -14.73
C ALA A 44 12.84 17.13 -15.50
N THR A 45 13.26 17.48 -16.72
CA THR A 45 14.37 16.81 -17.40
C THR A 45 15.68 17.30 -16.79
N ALA A 46 16.03 16.78 -15.62
CA ALA A 46 17.38 16.84 -15.09
C ALA A 46 17.86 15.41 -14.90
N MET A 47 18.94 15.05 -15.59
CA MET A 47 19.64 13.75 -15.49
C MET A 47 20.31 13.65 -14.10
N GLY A 48 19.51 13.62 -13.04
CA GLY A 48 19.95 13.19 -11.73
C GLY A 48 20.18 11.68 -11.76
N ILE A 49 21.11 11.19 -10.94
CA ILE A 49 21.21 9.75 -10.66
C ILE A 49 19.84 9.31 -10.15
N VAL A 50 19.23 8.32 -10.80
CA VAL A 50 17.88 7.83 -10.46
C VAL A 50 17.84 7.50 -8.96
N GLY A 51 16.86 8.07 -8.25
CA GLY A 51 16.73 7.94 -6.80
C GLY A 51 17.14 9.18 -6.01
N ASN A 52 18.02 10.05 -6.51
CA ASN A 52 18.33 11.29 -5.79
C ASN A 52 17.23 12.35 -5.99
N LEU A 53 16.66 12.83 -4.89
CA LEU A 53 15.63 13.87 -4.95
C LEU A 53 16.26 15.25 -5.15
N SER A 54 15.71 16.03 -6.08
CA SER A 54 16.02 17.46 -6.14
C SER A 54 15.45 18.19 -4.91
N PRO A 55 15.97 19.38 -4.55
CA PRO A 55 15.40 20.19 -3.48
C PRO A 55 13.90 20.47 -3.68
N GLN A 56 13.46 20.66 -4.92
CA GLN A 56 12.04 20.88 -5.26
C GLN A 56 11.20 19.62 -5.03
N GLN A 57 11.70 18.46 -5.43
CA GLN A 57 11.02 17.17 -5.17
C GLN A 57 10.92 16.90 -3.67
N ARG A 58 11.99 17.16 -2.92
CA ARG A 58 12.01 17.03 -1.46
C ARG A 58 10.99 17.97 -0.81
N GLN A 59 10.98 19.24 -1.17
CA GLN A 59 10.01 20.22 -0.67
C GLN A 59 8.57 19.83 -1.02
N SER A 60 8.33 19.30 -2.23
CA SER A 60 7.01 18.81 -2.64
C SER A 60 6.56 17.65 -1.76
N PHE A 61 7.43 16.67 -1.50
CA PHE A 61 7.13 15.55 -0.61
C PHE A 61 6.81 16.02 0.82
N ASP A 62 7.65 16.88 1.40
CA ASP A 62 7.46 17.39 2.76
C ASP A 62 6.15 18.21 2.88
N SER A 63 5.80 18.96 1.84
CA SER A 63 4.57 19.76 1.80
C SER A 63 3.32 18.90 1.61
N GLN A 64 3.30 18.07 0.56
CA GLN A 64 2.10 17.37 0.09
C GLN A 64 1.90 16.00 0.74
N GLY A 65 2.96 15.42 1.31
CA GLY A 65 2.97 14.08 1.90
C GLY A 65 3.10 12.95 0.90
N PHE A 66 3.18 13.25 -0.40
CA PHE A 66 3.54 12.29 -1.44
C PHE A 66 4.33 12.95 -2.56
N LEU A 67 4.99 12.11 -3.36
CA LEU A 67 5.75 12.52 -4.54
C LEU A 67 5.63 11.46 -5.63
N VAL A 68 5.38 11.89 -6.87
CA VAL A 68 5.44 11.02 -8.05
C VAL A 68 6.79 11.18 -8.73
N ILE A 69 7.48 10.07 -8.94
CA ILE A 69 8.73 10.00 -9.71
C ILE A 69 8.45 9.13 -10.94
N GLU A 70 8.27 9.77 -12.09
CA GLU A 70 8.06 9.07 -13.36
C GLU A 70 9.33 8.31 -13.77
N SER A 71 9.15 7.18 -14.48
CA SER A 71 10.26 6.40 -15.03
C SER A 71 11.31 5.94 -14.00
N PHE A 72 10.90 5.63 -12.76
CA PHE A 72 11.78 5.13 -11.71
C PHE A 72 12.25 3.69 -11.96
N ALA A 73 11.36 2.82 -12.44
CA ALA A 73 11.72 1.47 -12.90
C ALA A 73 11.78 1.43 -14.43
N SER A 74 12.79 0.73 -14.94
CA SER A 74 12.94 0.45 -16.36
C SER A 74 11.91 -0.60 -16.82
N PRO A 75 11.58 -0.64 -18.13
CA PRO A 75 10.73 -1.70 -18.68
C PRO A 75 11.22 -3.12 -18.37
N ALA A 76 12.55 -3.33 -18.35
CA ALA A 76 13.16 -4.63 -18.05
C ALA A 76 12.92 -5.06 -16.59
N GLU A 77 13.01 -4.15 -15.63
CA GLU A 77 12.72 -4.44 -14.22
C GLU A 77 11.24 -4.77 -14.02
N ILE A 78 10.34 -4.03 -14.70
CA ILE A 78 8.90 -4.30 -14.67
C ILE A 78 8.61 -5.68 -15.24
N GLU A 79 9.16 -6.00 -16.42
CA GLU A 79 8.99 -7.32 -17.06
C GLU A 79 9.52 -8.44 -16.17
N ALA A 80 10.71 -8.28 -15.58
CA ALA A 80 11.31 -9.27 -14.68
C ALA A 80 10.41 -9.55 -13.46
N MET A 81 9.93 -8.52 -12.78
CA MET A 81 9.04 -8.67 -11.61
C MET A 81 7.70 -9.32 -12.00
N ARG A 82 7.10 -8.90 -13.12
CA ARG A 82 5.83 -9.47 -13.59
C ARG A 82 5.97 -10.94 -13.98
N LYS A 83 6.97 -11.26 -14.83
CA LYS A 83 7.27 -12.64 -15.24
C LYS A 83 7.56 -13.53 -14.04
N ARG A 84 8.27 -13.00 -13.04
CA ARG A 84 8.56 -13.74 -11.81
C ARG A 84 7.28 -14.03 -11.03
N MET A 85 6.41 -13.03 -10.86
CA MET A 85 5.12 -13.20 -10.18
C MET A 85 4.22 -14.20 -10.92
N ASP A 86 4.17 -14.15 -12.25
CA ASP A 86 3.41 -15.12 -13.06
C ASP A 86 3.92 -16.55 -12.83
N GLY A 87 5.24 -16.75 -12.80
CA GLY A 87 5.83 -18.06 -12.47
C GLY A 87 5.48 -18.54 -11.06
N MET A 88 5.47 -17.64 -10.08
CA MET A 88 5.03 -17.97 -8.72
C MET A 88 3.54 -18.36 -8.66
N LEU A 89 2.67 -17.63 -9.36
CA LEU A 89 1.24 -17.94 -9.46
C LEU A 89 0.97 -19.30 -10.12
N GLN A 90 1.74 -19.64 -11.16
CA GLN A 90 1.62 -20.95 -11.81
C GLN A 90 1.97 -22.07 -10.82
N ALA A 91 3.07 -21.93 -10.08
CA ALA A 91 3.54 -22.90 -9.09
C ALA A 91 2.69 -22.94 -7.79
N PHE A 92 1.94 -21.90 -7.49
CA PHE A 92 1.14 -21.80 -6.27
C PHE A 92 -0.02 -22.79 -6.26
N ASP A 93 -0.08 -23.66 -5.26
CA ASP A 93 -1.25 -24.53 -5.00
C ASP A 93 -2.30 -23.77 -4.16
N PRO A 94 -3.47 -23.45 -4.73
CA PRO A 94 -4.49 -22.70 -4.02
C PRO A 94 -5.23 -23.56 -3.00
N THR A 95 -5.15 -24.90 -2.99
CA THR A 95 -6.06 -25.74 -2.18
C THR A 95 -5.95 -25.49 -0.68
N THR A 96 -4.72 -25.45 -0.15
CA THR A 96 -4.45 -25.19 1.26
C THR A 96 -4.81 -23.76 1.64
N THR A 97 -4.54 -22.80 0.77
CA THR A 97 -4.74 -21.37 1.07
C THR A 97 -6.19 -20.93 0.84
N ALA A 98 -6.86 -21.44 -0.17
CA ALA A 98 -8.26 -21.17 -0.47
C ALA A 98 -9.16 -21.70 0.66
N SER A 99 -8.85 -22.87 1.24
CA SER A 99 -9.62 -23.39 2.37
C SER A 99 -9.55 -22.49 3.62
N ILE A 100 -8.42 -21.80 3.84
CA ILE A 100 -8.26 -20.78 4.88
C ILE A 100 -9.21 -19.61 4.62
N PHE A 101 -9.41 -19.21 3.36
CA PHE A 101 -10.20 -18.04 2.99
C PHE A 101 -11.68 -18.31 2.66
N SER A 102 -12.09 -19.56 2.51
CA SER A 102 -13.42 -19.93 1.99
C SER A 102 -14.48 -20.15 3.06
N THR A 103 -14.10 -20.43 4.31
CA THR A 103 -15.06 -20.79 5.37
C THR A 103 -15.32 -19.64 6.35
N LYS A 104 -16.60 -19.30 6.54
CA LYS A 104 -17.09 -18.19 7.40
C LYS A 104 -16.71 -18.33 8.90
N ASN A 105 -16.05 -19.41 9.33
CA ASN A 105 -15.79 -19.73 10.73
C ASN A 105 -14.29 -19.96 11.07
N GLN A 106 -13.34 -19.55 10.23
CA GLN A 106 -11.90 -19.74 10.48
C GLN A 106 -11.11 -18.43 10.72
N VAL A 107 -11.67 -17.52 11.52
CA VAL A 107 -10.99 -16.25 11.91
C VAL A 107 -9.60 -16.53 12.50
N LYS A 108 -9.42 -17.61 13.26
CA LYS A 108 -8.13 -17.97 13.85
C LYS A 108 -7.08 -18.39 12.80
N LEU A 109 -7.42 -19.28 11.87
CA LEU A 109 -6.46 -19.76 10.85
C LEU A 109 -6.09 -18.66 9.85
N THR A 110 -7.05 -17.81 9.48
CA THR A 110 -6.78 -16.61 8.68
C THR A 110 -5.85 -15.64 9.41
N SER A 111 -6.01 -15.50 10.74
CA SER A 111 -5.12 -14.70 11.60
C SER A 111 -3.70 -15.25 11.64
N GLU A 112 -3.54 -16.54 11.88
CA GLU A 112 -2.23 -17.20 11.94
C GLU A 112 -1.50 -17.12 10.60
N TYR A 113 -2.18 -17.47 9.49
CA TYR A 113 -1.62 -17.32 8.15
C TYR A 113 -1.18 -15.88 7.86
N PHE A 114 -1.98 -14.91 8.28
CA PHE A 114 -1.65 -13.50 8.14
C PHE A 114 -0.43 -13.11 8.99
N TYR A 115 -0.33 -13.54 10.24
CA TYR A 115 0.83 -13.22 11.09
C TYR A 115 2.12 -13.88 10.59
N GLU A 116 2.04 -15.14 10.16
CA GLU A 116 3.18 -15.87 9.61
C GLU A 116 3.65 -15.30 8.28
N SER A 117 2.77 -14.63 7.53
CA SER A 117 3.14 -14.00 6.27
C SER A 117 4.17 -12.86 6.41
N ALA A 118 4.39 -12.33 7.61
CA ALA A 118 5.37 -11.28 7.87
C ALA A 118 6.80 -11.66 7.41
N GLU A 119 7.13 -12.96 7.46
CA GLU A 119 8.44 -13.51 7.08
C GLU A 119 8.32 -14.52 5.93
N ASN A 120 7.20 -14.52 5.18
CA ASN A 120 6.94 -15.47 4.09
C ASN A 120 6.48 -14.78 2.79
N ILE A 121 6.47 -15.55 1.71
CA ILE A 121 5.74 -15.23 0.47
C ILE A 121 4.40 -15.96 0.51
N SER A 122 3.35 -15.25 0.92
CA SER A 122 1.99 -15.73 1.12
C SER A 122 1.03 -15.09 0.13
N PHE A 123 0.05 -15.85 -0.34
CA PHE A 123 -0.93 -15.44 -1.34
C PHE A 123 -2.26 -15.14 -0.66
N PHE A 124 -2.85 -13.99 -1.00
CA PHE A 124 -4.10 -13.55 -0.39
C PHE A 124 -5.15 -13.31 -1.48
N PHE A 125 -6.28 -14.00 -1.38
CA PHE A 125 -7.37 -13.97 -2.35
C PHE A 125 -8.35 -12.82 -2.16
N GLU A 126 -8.80 -12.23 -3.27
CA GLU A 126 -9.92 -11.29 -3.31
C GLU A 126 -11.14 -11.89 -2.62
N GLU A 127 -11.87 -11.07 -1.87
CA GLU A 127 -13.10 -11.52 -1.21
C GLU A 127 -14.15 -11.98 -2.22
N LYS A 128 -14.31 -11.20 -3.31
CA LYS A 128 -15.27 -11.47 -4.38
C LYS A 128 -14.91 -12.67 -5.27
N ALA A 129 -13.75 -13.30 -5.04
CA ALA A 129 -13.30 -14.46 -5.81
C ALA A 129 -14.04 -15.75 -5.45
N PHE A 130 -14.64 -15.84 -4.26
CA PHE A 130 -15.34 -17.04 -3.80
C PHE A 130 -16.86 -16.92 -3.96
N ASP A 131 -17.53 -18.05 -4.20
CA ASP A 131 -18.98 -18.19 -4.10
C ASP A 131 -19.43 -18.47 -2.66
N ASP A 132 -20.74 -18.57 -2.44
CA ASP A 132 -21.30 -18.86 -1.11
C ASP A 132 -20.91 -20.24 -0.55
N ASN A 133 -20.44 -21.15 -1.42
CA ASN A 133 -19.95 -22.48 -1.06
C ASN A 133 -18.44 -22.52 -0.82
N GLY A 134 -17.75 -21.38 -0.99
CA GLY A 134 -16.31 -21.29 -0.79
C GLY A 134 -15.46 -21.74 -1.98
N ASN A 135 -16.05 -21.91 -3.16
CA ASN A 135 -15.33 -22.26 -4.39
C ASN A 135 -14.90 -21.01 -5.16
N LEU A 136 -13.79 -21.10 -5.88
CA LEU A 136 -13.35 -20.01 -6.77
C LEU A 136 -14.32 -19.85 -7.95
N LYS A 137 -14.76 -18.61 -8.18
CA LYS A 137 -15.65 -18.22 -9.28
C LYS A 137 -14.90 -17.99 -10.60
N GLN A 138 -13.58 -17.86 -10.54
CA GLN A 138 -12.70 -17.61 -11.69
C GLN A 138 -11.32 -18.25 -11.47
N PRO A 139 -10.46 -18.33 -12.50
CA PRO A 139 -9.13 -18.91 -12.35
C PRO A 139 -8.33 -18.29 -11.20
N LYS A 140 -7.45 -19.09 -10.56
CA LYS A 140 -6.71 -18.67 -9.36
C LYS A 140 -5.86 -17.43 -9.62
N GLU A 141 -5.25 -17.34 -10.79
CA GLU A 141 -4.41 -16.24 -11.26
C GLU A 141 -5.16 -14.91 -11.36
N LEU A 142 -6.49 -14.96 -11.55
CA LEU A 142 -7.37 -13.80 -11.55
C LEU A 142 -8.03 -13.55 -10.19
N SER A 143 -7.75 -14.39 -9.19
CA SER A 143 -8.43 -14.37 -7.88
C SER A 143 -7.55 -13.85 -6.74
N ILE A 144 -6.25 -13.63 -7.00
CA ILE A 144 -5.31 -13.11 -6.01
C ILE A 144 -5.40 -11.58 -5.95
N ASN A 145 -5.59 -11.04 -4.75
CA ASN A 145 -5.52 -9.60 -4.49
C ASN A 145 -4.08 -9.13 -4.32
N LYS A 146 -3.31 -9.86 -3.51
CA LYS A 146 -1.93 -9.54 -3.18
C LYS A 146 -1.08 -10.77 -2.84
N VAL A 147 0.23 -10.60 -2.96
CA VAL A 147 1.26 -11.51 -2.43
C VAL A 147 2.18 -10.71 -1.50
N GLY A 148 2.46 -11.24 -0.32
CA GLY A 148 3.28 -10.58 0.70
C GLY A 148 3.67 -11.54 1.82
N HIS A 149 4.46 -11.14 2.81
CA HIS A 149 4.95 -9.79 3.04
C HIS A 149 6.47 -9.64 2.91
N ALA A 150 7.18 -10.71 2.53
CA ALA A 150 8.65 -10.76 2.47
C ALA A 150 9.24 -11.01 1.06
N LEU A 151 8.55 -10.61 -0.02
CA LEU A 151 9.07 -10.69 -1.39
C LEU A 151 10.44 -10.00 -1.54
N HIS A 152 10.60 -8.80 -0.96
CA HIS A 152 11.85 -8.02 -0.97
C HIS A 152 13.05 -8.75 -0.36
N GLU A 153 12.82 -9.76 0.46
CA GLU A 153 13.86 -10.45 1.21
C GLU A 153 14.15 -11.84 0.66
N ILE A 154 13.09 -12.57 0.31
CA ILE A 154 13.13 -13.99 -0.05
C ILE A 154 13.32 -14.19 -1.55
N ASP A 155 12.68 -13.38 -2.39
CA ASP A 155 12.74 -13.58 -3.83
C ASP A 155 13.86 -12.75 -4.48
N PRO A 156 14.78 -13.35 -5.25
CA PRO A 156 15.91 -12.63 -5.83
C PRO A 156 15.54 -11.44 -6.72
N VAL A 157 14.47 -11.55 -7.52
CA VAL A 157 14.08 -10.47 -8.46
C VAL A 157 13.53 -9.27 -7.70
N PHE A 158 12.67 -9.52 -6.71
CA PHE A 158 12.12 -8.46 -5.89
C PHE A 158 13.18 -7.86 -4.95
N LYS A 159 14.09 -8.68 -4.43
CA LYS A 159 15.23 -8.23 -3.62
C LYS A 159 16.18 -7.33 -4.39
N GLU A 160 16.53 -7.70 -5.63
CA GLU A 160 17.39 -6.89 -6.49
C GLU A 160 16.85 -5.47 -6.67
N PHE A 161 15.55 -5.32 -6.98
CA PHE A 161 14.92 -4.01 -7.05
C PHE A 161 14.89 -3.30 -5.70
N SER A 162 14.48 -4.00 -4.64
CA SER A 162 14.24 -3.41 -3.31
C SER A 162 15.53 -2.93 -2.63
N CYS A 163 16.66 -3.58 -2.92
CA CYS A 163 17.98 -3.22 -2.40
C CYS A 163 18.84 -2.43 -3.41
N SER A 164 18.25 -1.97 -4.52
CA SER A 164 18.96 -1.24 -5.56
C SER A 164 19.46 0.13 -5.10
N GLU A 165 20.52 0.63 -5.75
CA GLU A 165 21.10 1.94 -5.45
C GLU A 165 20.08 3.08 -5.57
N LYS A 166 19.11 2.99 -6.48
CA LYS A 166 18.06 4.01 -6.63
C LYS A 166 17.09 4.06 -5.45
N VAL A 167 16.76 2.91 -4.84
CA VAL A 167 15.92 2.86 -3.62
C VAL A 167 16.72 3.39 -2.44
N SER A 168 17.98 2.97 -2.29
CA SER A 168 18.87 3.46 -1.25
C SER A 168 19.10 4.97 -1.34
N SER A 169 19.37 5.48 -2.55
CA SER A 169 19.57 6.92 -2.82
C SER A 169 18.32 7.75 -2.54
N LEU A 170 17.13 7.20 -2.82
CA LEU A 170 15.86 7.83 -2.49
C LEU A 170 15.67 7.96 -0.98
N LEU A 171 15.85 6.88 -0.24
CA LEU A 171 15.74 6.91 1.22
C LEU A 171 16.81 7.82 1.83
N PHE A 172 18.02 7.85 1.28
CA PHE A 172 19.07 8.75 1.72
C PHE A 172 18.68 10.22 1.50
N SER A 173 18.11 10.53 0.33
CA SER A 173 17.58 11.85 -0.01
C SER A 173 16.38 12.27 0.86
N LEU A 174 15.64 11.30 1.42
CA LEU A 174 14.59 11.52 2.40
C LEU A 174 15.13 11.69 3.83
N GLY A 175 16.41 11.42 4.05
CA GLY A 175 17.12 11.66 5.30
C GLY A 175 17.28 10.43 6.20
N TYR A 176 16.92 9.24 5.71
CA TYR A 176 17.13 8.00 6.45
C TYR A 176 18.60 7.76 6.74
N LYS A 177 18.88 7.19 7.91
CA LYS A 177 20.24 6.90 8.39
C LYS A 177 20.55 5.42 8.37
N LYS A 178 19.61 4.60 8.82
CA LYS A 178 19.71 3.15 8.83
C LYS A 178 18.38 2.51 8.38
N PRO A 179 17.97 2.73 7.11
CA PRO A 179 16.69 2.25 6.62
C PRO A 179 16.66 0.73 6.50
N VAL A 180 15.56 0.14 6.93
CA VAL A 180 15.19 -1.25 6.65
C VAL A 180 13.90 -1.27 5.84
N ILE A 181 13.80 -2.21 4.90
CA ILE A 181 12.51 -2.54 4.28
C ILE A 181 11.81 -3.52 5.22
N ILE A 182 10.72 -3.10 5.84
CA ILE A 182 10.03 -3.93 6.85
C ILE A 182 8.95 -4.81 6.23
N GLN A 183 8.41 -4.40 5.07
CA GLN A 183 7.32 -5.06 4.39
C GLN A 183 7.40 -4.83 2.88
N SER A 184 7.02 -5.83 2.09
CA SER A 184 6.74 -5.69 0.67
C SER A 184 5.45 -6.39 0.27
N MET A 185 4.69 -5.84 -0.67
CA MET A 185 3.54 -6.52 -1.27
C MET A 185 3.49 -6.31 -2.77
N TYR A 186 3.15 -7.36 -3.50
CA TYR A 186 2.67 -7.28 -4.88
C TYR A 186 1.15 -7.19 -4.86
N ILE A 187 0.57 -6.18 -5.52
CA ILE A 187 -0.87 -5.89 -5.52
C ILE A 187 -1.39 -6.01 -6.96
N PHE A 188 -2.37 -6.87 -7.18
CA PHE A 188 -2.87 -7.19 -8.52
C PHE A 188 -3.95 -6.22 -9.01
N LYS A 189 -4.89 -5.84 -8.11
CA LYS A 189 -6.15 -5.18 -8.51
C LYS A 189 -6.75 -5.85 -9.74
N GLN A 190 -7.27 -7.05 -9.54
CA GLN A 190 -7.79 -7.88 -10.63
C GLN A 190 -8.91 -7.18 -11.41
N PRO A 191 -9.07 -7.43 -12.71
CA PRO A 191 -10.17 -6.89 -13.51
C PRO A 191 -11.53 -7.20 -12.88
N GLY A 192 -12.39 -6.18 -12.74
CA GLY A 192 -13.77 -6.29 -12.25
C GLY A 192 -13.98 -6.67 -10.78
N ILE A 193 -13.02 -7.36 -10.15
CA ILE A 193 -13.13 -7.81 -8.75
C ILE A 193 -12.07 -7.21 -7.82
N GLY A 194 -11.12 -6.44 -8.35
CA GLY A 194 -10.02 -5.87 -7.58
C GLY A 194 -10.53 -4.97 -6.46
N GLY A 195 -10.42 -5.43 -5.21
CA GLY A 195 -11.09 -4.82 -4.05
C GLY A 195 -10.60 -3.43 -3.70
N GLU A 196 -11.48 -2.61 -3.12
CA GLU A 196 -11.18 -1.28 -2.58
C GLU A 196 -10.14 -1.34 -1.45
N VAL A 197 -9.35 -0.27 -1.32
CA VAL A 197 -8.55 0.04 -0.13
C VAL A 197 -9.10 1.34 0.44
N THR A 198 -9.74 1.27 1.61
CA THR A 198 -10.38 2.45 2.20
C THR A 198 -9.32 3.40 2.81
N PRO A 199 -9.68 4.66 3.14
CA PRO A 199 -8.74 5.65 3.70
C PRO A 199 -7.93 5.16 4.90
N HIS A 200 -6.61 5.29 4.83
CA HIS A 200 -5.70 4.88 5.91
C HIS A 200 -4.37 5.65 5.87
N GLN A 201 -3.54 5.41 6.90
CA GLN A 201 -2.16 5.88 7.05
C GLN A 201 -1.27 4.66 7.32
N ASP A 202 -0.11 4.53 6.67
CA ASP A 202 0.76 3.36 6.83
C ASP A 202 1.35 3.25 8.24
N ASN A 203 1.64 4.38 8.89
CA ASN A 203 2.03 4.43 10.31
C ASN A 203 0.96 3.86 11.24
N SER A 204 -0.29 3.68 10.79
CA SER A 204 -1.30 2.95 11.56
C SER A 204 -0.88 1.50 11.76
N PHE A 205 -0.22 0.90 10.77
CA PHE A 205 0.12 -0.53 10.75
C PHE A 205 1.60 -0.80 11.03
N LEU A 206 2.47 0.16 10.70
CA LEU A 206 3.92 0.03 10.71
C LEU A 206 4.55 1.14 11.56
N TYR A 207 4.17 1.18 12.84
CA TYR A 207 4.52 2.29 13.72
C TYR A 207 5.96 2.20 14.24
N THR A 208 6.65 3.33 14.23
CA THR A 208 7.89 3.56 14.99
C THR A 208 7.76 4.80 15.86
N GLU A 209 8.59 4.90 16.90
CA GLU A 209 8.76 6.13 17.69
C GLU A 209 10.21 6.64 17.57
N PRO A 210 10.46 7.82 16.97
CA PRO A 210 9.52 8.64 16.20
C PRO A 210 9.04 7.92 14.93
N LYS A 211 7.93 8.39 14.34
CA LYS A 211 7.32 7.81 13.12
C LYS A 211 8.22 8.00 11.90
N THR A 212 8.57 6.92 11.23
CA THR A 212 9.47 6.93 10.06
C THR A 212 8.98 6.10 8.89
N CYS A 213 7.77 5.53 8.90
CA CYS A 213 7.30 4.75 7.76
C CYS A 213 7.18 5.62 6.49
N THR A 214 7.77 5.15 5.39
CA THR A 214 7.53 5.65 4.03
C THR A 214 7.14 4.49 3.13
N GLY A 215 6.00 4.62 2.46
CA GLY A 215 5.57 3.72 1.40
C GLY A 215 6.22 4.08 0.06
N LEU A 216 6.74 3.08 -0.65
CA LEU A 216 7.24 3.19 -2.01
C LEU A 216 6.36 2.33 -2.90
N TRP A 217 5.42 2.94 -3.61
CA TRP A 217 4.45 2.26 -4.45
C TRP A 217 4.87 2.36 -5.93
N LEU A 218 5.32 1.25 -6.50
CA LEU A 218 5.76 1.17 -7.90
C LEU A 218 4.63 0.65 -8.78
N ALA A 219 4.27 1.43 -9.80
CA ALA A 219 3.35 1.01 -10.85
C ALA A 219 4.04 -0.01 -11.78
N LEU A 220 3.54 -1.24 -11.86
CA LEU A 220 4.00 -2.25 -12.84
C LEU A 220 3.14 -2.23 -14.12
N GLU A 221 1.98 -1.59 -14.03
CA GLU A 221 1.06 -1.28 -15.13
C GLU A 221 0.60 0.17 -14.98
N ASP A 222 0.05 0.75 -16.04
CA ASP A 222 -0.59 2.07 -15.97
C ASP A 222 -1.68 2.07 -14.90
N ALA A 223 -1.67 3.08 -14.04
CA ALA A 223 -2.65 3.28 -12.99
C ALA A 223 -3.50 4.51 -13.31
N THR A 224 -4.80 4.28 -13.44
CA THR A 224 -5.81 5.25 -13.86
C THR A 224 -6.95 5.27 -12.85
N VAL A 225 -7.81 6.28 -12.91
CA VAL A 225 -9.02 6.33 -12.08
C VAL A 225 -9.89 5.08 -12.26
N VAL A 226 -10.01 4.57 -13.49
CA VAL A 226 -10.92 3.46 -13.82
C VAL A 226 -10.40 2.10 -13.33
N ASN A 227 -9.08 1.89 -13.33
CA ASN A 227 -8.47 0.64 -12.86
C ASN A 227 -7.93 0.71 -11.41
N GLY A 228 -8.31 1.74 -10.65
CA GLY A 228 -8.03 1.84 -9.22
C GLY A 228 -6.63 2.37 -8.90
N CYS A 229 -6.28 3.53 -9.44
CA CYS A 229 -5.13 4.32 -9.01
C CYS A 229 -5.23 4.73 -7.52
N LEU A 230 -4.14 5.24 -6.98
CA LEU A 230 -4.12 5.82 -5.64
C LEU A 230 -4.86 7.16 -5.63
N TRP A 231 -5.45 7.47 -4.48
CA TRP A 231 -6.01 8.77 -4.16
C TRP A 231 -5.47 9.21 -2.81
N ALA A 232 -5.13 10.48 -2.65
CA ALA A 232 -4.63 11.01 -1.38
C ALA A 232 -5.27 12.34 -1.03
N ILE A 233 -5.31 12.68 0.25
CA ILE A 233 -5.61 14.04 0.71
C ILE A 233 -4.29 14.77 0.89
N PRO A 234 -3.92 15.71 0.01
CA PRO A 234 -2.67 16.44 0.13
C PRO A 234 -2.54 17.12 1.49
N GLU A 235 -1.32 17.16 2.02
CA GLU A 235 -0.97 17.79 3.31
C GLU A 235 -1.57 17.13 4.57
N SER A 236 -2.38 16.07 4.41
CA SER A 236 -3.02 15.38 5.54
C SER A 236 -2.03 14.77 6.54
N GLN A 237 -0.79 14.50 6.13
CA GLN A 237 0.26 14.00 7.01
C GLN A 237 0.61 14.98 8.14
N LYS A 238 0.32 16.27 7.97
CA LYS A 238 0.54 17.30 8.99
C LYS A 238 -0.45 17.21 10.16
N ASN A 239 -1.54 16.46 10.00
CA ASN A 239 -2.58 16.30 11.02
C ASN A 239 -2.26 15.18 12.02
N GLY A 240 -1.14 14.48 11.85
CA GLY A 240 -0.71 13.39 12.71
C GLY A 240 -1.46 12.08 12.47
N LEU A 241 -1.14 11.08 13.28
CA LEU A 241 -1.69 9.73 13.14
C LEU A 241 -3.05 9.64 13.84
N VAL A 242 -4.06 9.16 13.13
CA VAL A 242 -5.45 9.09 13.61
C VAL A 242 -5.67 7.91 14.56
N ARG A 243 -5.16 6.73 14.18
CA ARG A 243 -5.36 5.45 14.87
C ARG A 243 -4.21 4.50 14.61
N ARG A 244 -4.07 3.47 15.45
CA ARG A 244 -3.11 2.38 15.30
C ARG A 244 -3.83 1.04 15.19
N PHE A 245 -3.31 0.18 14.34
CA PHE A 245 -3.65 -1.22 14.20
C PHE A 245 -2.73 -2.03 15.10
N ILE A 246 -3.29 -2.51 16.21
CA ILE A 246 -2.57 -3.15 17.29
C ILE A 246 -2.79 -4.65 17.24
N ARG A 247 -1.72 -5.43 17.40
CA ARG A 247 -1.76 -6.85 17.71
C ARG A 247 -1.60 -7.03 19.21
N GLY A 248 -2.69 -7.38 19.89
CA GLY A 248 -2.70 -7.81 21.29
C GLY A 248 -2.66 -9.33 21.42
N ASP A 249 -2.94 -9.83 22.63
CA ASP A 249 -2.94 -11.26 22.92
C ASP A 249 -4.13 -12.00 22.25
N ASP A 250 -5.26 -11.32 22.13
CA ASP A 250 -6.52 -11.87 21.58
C ASP A 250 -6.71 -11.57 20.08
N GLY A 251 -5.66 -11.13 19.39
CA GLY A 251 -5.68 -10.82 17.96
C GLY A 251 -5.40 -9.35 17.65
N VAL A 252 -6.01 -8.84 16.59
CA VAL A 252 -5.76 -7.48 16.08
C VAL A 252 -6.99 -6.60 16.13
N TYR A 253 -6.80 -5.32 16.44
CA TYR A 253 -7.86 -4.33 16.48
C TYR A 253 -7.31 -2.92 16.21
N PHE A 254 -8.19 -1.99 15.88
CA PHE A 254 -7.83 -0.57 15.87
C PHE A 254 -8.10 0.05 17.24
N ASP A 255 -7.13 0.80 17.76
CA ASP A 255 -7.26 1.50 19.05
C ASP A 255 -8.34 2.59 19.05
N ARG A 256 -8.72 3.08 17.86
CA ARG A 256 -9.71 4.14 17.63
C ARG A 256 -10.49 3.88 16.33
N PRO A 257 -11.73 4.37 16.23
CA PRO A 257 -12.49 4.29 14.99
C PRO A 257 -11.80 5.08 13.86
N SER A 258 -12.12 4.73 12.61
CA SER A 258 -11.73 5.56 11.47
C SER A 258 -12.48 6.89 11.51
N LEU A 259 -11.84 7.95 11.04
CA LEU A 259 -12.55 9.17 10.68
C LEU A 259 -13.26 9.00 9.34
N SER A 260 -14.29 9.81 9.14
CA SER A 260 -14.92 10.00 7.84
C SER A 260 -14.21 11.14 7.11
N TYR A 261 -13.92 10.96 5.83
CA TYR A 261 -13.27 11.95 4.98
C TYR A 261 -14.21 12.33 3.85
N ASP A 262 -14.24 13.62 3.48
CA ASP A 262 -15.01 14.07 2.34
C ASP A 262 -14.27 13.66 1.05
N GLN A 263 -14.97 12.97 0.15
CA GLN A 263 -14.37 12.47 -1.08
C GLN A 263 -13.85 13.59 -1.99
N LYS A 264 -14.38 14.82 -1.84
CA LYS A 264 -13.90 15.99 -2.61
C LYS A 264 -12.48 16.42 -2.22
N ASP A 265 -11.99 16.01 -1.04
CA ASP A 265 -10.68 16.39 -0.53
C ASP A 265 -9.56 15.49 -1.09
N PHE A 266 -9.93 14.35 -1.68
CA PHE A 266 -8.99 13.45 -2.31
C PHE A 266 -8.66 13.88 -3.74
N VAL A 267 -7.38 13.77 -4.11
CA VAL A 267 -6.91 13.93 -5.48
C VAL A 267 -6.45 12.58 -6.05
N PRO A 268 -6.78 12.26 -7.32
CA PRO A 268 -6.30 11.04 -7.97
C PRO A 268 -4.82 11.17 -8.32
N ILE A 269 -4.10 10.06 -8.20
CA ILE A 269 -2.67 9.93 -8.54
C ILE A 269 -2.57 8.92 -9.69
N GLU A 270 -2.89 9.36 -10.90
CA GLU A 270 -2.73 8.57 -12.12
C GLU A 270 -1.27 8.59 -12.57
N VAL A 271 -0.72 7.41 -12.87
CA VAL A 271 0.70 7.26 -13.24
C VAL A 271 0.89 6.20 -14.32
N LYS A 272 1.98 6.33 -15.07
CA LYS A 272 2.39 5.33 -16.06
C LYS A 272 3.19 4.20 -15.41
N ALA A 273 3.17 3.03 -16.03
CA ALA A 273 4.04 1.92 -15.64
C ALA A 273 5.50 2.39 -15.49
N GLY A 274 6.16 1.94 -14.43
CA GLY A 274 7.51 2.36 -14.06
C GLY A 274 7.59 3.58 -13.16
N SER A 275 6.48 4.30 -12.94
CA SER A 275 6.45 5.41 -11.98
C SER A 275 6.43 4.91 -10.54
N LEU A 276 7.15 5.62 -9.66
CA LEU A 276 7.11 5.40 -8.22
C LEU A 276 6.32 6.52 -7.54
N VAL A 277 5.35 6.15 -6.70
CA VAL A 277 4.69 7.08 -5.77
C VAL A 277 5.30 6.87 -4.39
N VAL A 278 5.98 7.89 -3.88
CA VAL A 278 6.52 7.94 -2.52
C VAL A 278 5.44 8.48 -1.60
N ILE A 279 5.13 7.79 -0.51
CA ILE A 279 4.00 8.04 0.37
C ILE A 279 4.51 8.22 1.80
N HIS A 280 4.27 9.39 2.38
CA HIS A 280 4.56 9.63 3.79
C HIS A 280 3.65 8.76 4.67
N GLY A 281 4.16 8.13 5.73
CA GLY A 281 3.40 7.17 6.51
C GLY A 281 2.16 7.72 7.23
N ASP A 282 2.07 9.03 7.43
CA ASP A 282 0.87 9.72 7.93
C ASP A 282 -0.07 10.28 6.83
N LEU A 283 0.24 10.10 5.54
CA LEU A 283 -0.65 10.59 4.48
C LEU A 283 -1.92 9.75 4.42
N ILE A 284 -3.09 10.42 4.45
CA ILE A 284 -4.36 9.77 4.18
C ILE A 284 -4.46 9.43 2.70
N HIS A 285 -4.51 8.13 2.40
CA HIS A 285 -4.64 7.64 1.04
C HIS A 285 -5.56 6.42 0.94
N GLN A 286 -6.06 6.17 -0.27
CA GLN A 286 -7.04 5.12 -0.60
C GLN A 286 -6.87 4.65 -2.06
N SER A 287 -7.60 3.61 -2.46
CA SER A 287 -7.80 3.27 -3.88
C SER A 287 -9.14 2.57 -4.11
N PHE A 288 -9.91 3.05 -5.09
CA PHE A 288 -11.21 2.46 -5.44
C PHE A 288 -11.09 1.11 -6.12
N GLU A 289 -12.19 0.35 -6.15
CA GLU A 289 -12.28 -0.92 -6.88
C GLU A 289 -11.84 -0.78 -8.35
N ASN A 290 -11.21 -1.83 -8.89
CA ASN A 290 -10.90 -1.88 -10.31
C ASN A 290 -12.16 -2.28 -11.10
N GLN A 291 -12.74 -1.32 -11.82
CA GLN A 291 -13.94 -1.52 -12.63
C GLN A 291 -13.61 -1.76 -14.11
N SER A 292 -12.33 -1.80 -14.46
CA SER A 292 -11.87 -1.99 -15.84
C SER A 292 -11.72 -3.47 -16.22
N SER A 293 -11.49 -3.71 -17.50
CA SER A 293 -11.14 -5.03 -18.04
C SER A 293 -9.65 -5.39 -17.90
N ASN A 294 -8.81 -4.47 -17.40
CA ASN A 294 -7.37 -4.65 -17.27
C ASN A 294 -6.99 -4.70 -15.79
N SER A 295 -5.92 -5.41 -15.45
CA SER A 295 -5.37 -5.40 -14.09
C SER A 295 -4.69 -4.05 -13.80
N ARG A 296 -4.28 -3.86 -12.53
CA ARG A 296 -3.40 -2.75 -12.12
C ARG A 296 -2.33 -3.29 -11.18
N HIS A 297 -1.35 -3.97 -11.75
CA HIS A 297 -0.25 -4.53 -10.99
C HIS A 297 0.63 -3.43 -10.39
N ALA A 298 1.00 -3.60 -9.13
CA ALA A 298 1.93 -2.72 -8.44
C ALA A 298 2.79 -3.51 -7.45
N TYR A 299 4.00 -3.01 -7.22
CA TYR A 299 4.88 -3.51 -6.16
C TYR A 299 5.07 -2.42 -5.12
N SER A 300 4.79 -2.73 -3.86
CA SER A 300 4.88 -1.78 -2.75
C SER A 300 5.94 -2.23 -1.76
N LEU A 301 6.74 -1.28 -1.28
CA LEU A 301 7.68 -1.43 -0.18
C LEU A 301 7.29 -0.47 0.94
N HIS A 302 7.55 -0.86 2.18
CA HIS A 302 7.53 0.07 3.30
C HIS A 302 8.91 0.08 3.96
N ALA A 303 9.51 1.27 4.01
CA ALA A 303 10.77 1.51 4.68
C ALA A 303 10.54 2.19 6.02
N VAL A 304 11.31 1.79 7.03
CA VAL A 304 11.41 2.50 8.32
C VAL A 304 12.87 2.73 8.65
N ASP A 305 13.14 3.79 9.40
CA ASP A 305 14.48 4.01 9.94
C ASP A 305 14.63 3.24 11.26
N THR A 306 15.83 2.71 11.49
CA THR A 306 16.18 2.01 12.73
C THR A 306 17.23 2.78 13.55
N ASP A 307 17.77 3.87 13.02
CA ASP A 307 18.65 4.76 13.76
C ASP A 307 17.82 5.64 14.71
N GLY A 308 18.00 5.45 16.02
CA GLY A 308 17.28 6.22 17.05
C GLY A 308 15.76 6.04 17.06
N CYS A 309 15.22 5.08 16.30
CA CYS A 309 13.78 4.84 16.15
C CYS A 309 13.41 3.47 16.69
N LYS A 310 12.40 3.40 17.56
CA LYS A 310 11.94 2.14 18.15
C LYS A 310 10.76 1.57 17.36
N TRP A 311 10.89 0.34 16.86
CA TRP A 311 9.77 -0.43 16.31
C TRP A 311 8.79 -0.81 17.44
N ALA A 312 7.49 -0.56 17.23
CA ALA A 312 6.50 -0.85 18.26
C ALA A 312 6.20 -2.35 18.34
N GLU A 313 6.30 -2.91 19.55
CA GLU A 313 6.13 -4.35 19.84
C GLU A 313 4.69 -4.85 19.58
N ASP A 314 3.75 -3.92 19.58
CA ASP A 314 2.32 -4.12 19.35
C ASP A 314 1.92 -3.94 17.87
N ASN A 315 2.88 -3.70 16.96
CA ASN A 315 2.62 -3.83 15.53
C ASN A 315 2.25 -5.28 15.17
N TRP A 316 1.46 -5.46 14.11
CA TRP A 316 1.07 -6.79 13.67
C TRP A 316 2.25 -7.60 13.10
N ILE A 317 3.19 -6.93 12.43
CA ILE A 317 4.49 -7.48 12.03
C ILE A 317 5.33 -7.63 13.28
N ARG A 318 5.54 -8.89 13.66
CA ARG A 318 6.52 -9.31 14.65
C ARG A 318 7.46 -10.29 13.97
N ARG A 319 8.75 -9.94 13.94
CA ARG A 319 9.77 -10.71 13.23
C ARG A 319 10.61 -11.48 14.24
N LYS A 320 11.06 -12.67 13.84
CA LYS A 320 12.04 -13.46 14.59
C LYS A 320 13.46 -13.03 14.24
N VAL A 321 13.65 -12.61 12.99
CA VAL A 321 14.92 -12.10 12.47
C VAL A 321 14.76 -10.62 12.17
N GLU A 322 15.64 -9.81 12.77
CA GLU A 322 15.71 -8.38 12.49
C GLU A 322 16.06 -8.16 11.01
N PRO A 323 15.35 -7.26 10.30
CA PRO A 323 15.64 -6.99 8.90
C PRO A 323 16.99 -6.30 8.75
N GLU A 324 17.74 -6.71 7.74
CA GLU A 324 19.02 -6.09 7.41
C GLU A 324 18.81 -4.69 6.83
N PRO A 325 19.57 -3.67 7.28
CA PRO A 325 19.47 -2.34 6.74
C PRO A 325 20.07 -2.25 5.34
N LEU A 326 19.48 -1.40 4.48
CA LEU A 326 20.01 -1.15 3.14
C LEU A 326 21.38 -0.48 3.18
N TYR A 327 21.62 0.34 4.20
CA TYR A 327 22.90 0.97 4.53
C TYR A 327 22.87 1.49 5.97
N SER A 328 24.03 1.93 6.48
CA SER A 328 24.15 2.62 7.77
C SER A 328 25.04 3.85 7.60
N SER A 329 24.48 5.06 7.70
CA SER A 329 25.17 6.32 7.40
C SER A 329 26.14 6.79 8.51
N GLY A 330 26.76 5.87 9.26
CA GLY A 330 27.55 6.17 10.46
C GLY A 330 28.79 5.28 10.68
N GLN A 331 29.20 4.50 9.67
CA GLN A 331 30.51 3.84 9.65
C GLN A 331 31.35 4.44 8.52
N THR A 332 31.99 5.57 8.80
CA THR A 332 33.16 6.09 8.07
C THR A 332 34.28 6.30 9.04
#